data_AF-A0A8J4UUC2-F1
#
_entry.id   AF-A0A8J4UUC2-F1
#
_cell.length_a   1.000
_cell.length_b   1.000
_cell.length_c   1.000
_cell.angle_alpha   90.00
_cell.angle_beta   90.00
_cell.angle_gamma   90.00
#
_symmetry.space_group_name_H-M   'P 1'
#
loop_
_entity.id
_entity.type
_entity.pdbx_description
1 polymer ?
#
loop_
_entity_poly.entity_id
_entity_poly.type
_entity_poly.pdbx_seq_one_letter_code
_entity_poly.pdbx_strand_id
1 'polypeptide(L)'
;MAVCARLCGVGQSQRCRRRQRHGQREQESDSELDMDEEEEEEKIVGKGKARVLSSGPKGRGAVCGDAPASRSTAGSEDEEGGEDTACAAAAPPQPRSLLDLPPELLVEIFSTLPGTALPSLALVCKKIRQILSMETIWRRRCAEEFGMKDDLRKLEVAGMSSRELYVKLLYPYRYILGLWQPDIGPYGGLLNVVVDGLFIIGWMYLPPHDPRVEDPMRRRPLFRIHMLERNKATVECMYGHKGPHKGDIQTVKKDEFSTKCNETAYHRMAGGRQEEFRTWLEEEWGRTLEDIFHEHMQELILMKFIYTSQYDNCLTYRRIYLPPCLPSDLLQPGLFKGTYGSHGLEIIMLSFHGSRAKATKLTGDPNVPAGQLTLDIDLSRPVQLPDLERQRNIDELSRLVIGVHEEIQRGAPGIVAPKECTSAAEGSDVASGSGAEDAGSAGVSSSQDETQPFVLPLGVMARNEVYPRSCKI
;
A
#
# COMPACT_ATOMS: atom_id res chain seq x y z
N MET A 1 6.74 -7.30 40.93
CA MET A 1 6.09 -6.03 41.35
C MET A 1 7.05 -4.93 41.87
N ALA A 2 8.38 -5.06 41.76
CA ALA A 2 9.34 -4.00 42.14
C ALA A 2 10.13 -3.39 40.96
N VAL A 3 9.85 -3.81 39.72
CA VAL A 3 10.55 -3.34 38.50
C VAL A 3 9.82 -2.15 37.83
N CYS A 4 8.54 -1.94 38.16
CA CYS A 4 7.71 -0.86 37.59
C CYS A 4 8.10 0.56 38.04
N ALA A 5 8.94 0.73 39.05
CA ALA A 5 9.26 2.05 39.61
C ALA A 5 10.54 2.69 39.05
N ARG A 6 11.38 1.95 38.30
CA ARG A 6 12.70 2.45 37.86
C ARG A 6 12.79 2.93 36.41
N LEU A 7 11.73 2.82 35.62
CA LEU A 7 11.71 3.25 34.21
C LEU A 7 10.76 4.44 33.93
N CYS A 8 10.02 4.93 34.94
CA CYS A 8 9.11 6.08 34.80
C CYS A 8 9.80 7.46 34.96
N GLY A 9 11.13 7.54 34.88
CA GLY A 9 11.89 8.73 35.26
C GLY A 9 12.47 9.58 34.11
N VAL A 10 12.34 9.20 32.84
CA VAL A 10 12.96 9.97 31.75
C VAL A 10 12.08 9.95 30.50
N GLY A 11 11.31 11.01 30.30
CA GLY A 11 10.43 11.13 29.13
C GLY A 11 9.65 12.43 29.10
N GLN A 12 10.28 13.57 29.40
CA GLN A 12 9.69 14.85 29.03
C GLN A 12 9.69 14.97 27.50
N SER A 13 8.50 15.24 26.97
CA SER A 13 8.18 15.42 25.56
C SER A 13 9.12 16.40 24.85
N GLN A 14 9.99 15.90 23.98
CA GLN A 14 10.74 16.75 23.05
C GLN A 14 9.85 17.08 21.84
N ARG A 15 9.33 18.30 21.85
CA ARG A 15 8.78 18.99 20.68
C ARG A 15 9.81 19.00 19.54
N CYS A 16 9.35 18.73 18.33
CA CYS A 16 10.13 18.87 17.09
C CYS A 16 10.79 20.26 17.01
N ARG A 17 12.13 20.33 17.06
CA ARG A 17 12.90 21.54 16.70
C ARG A 17 13.78 21.28 15.48
N ARG A 18 13.62 22.16 14.49
CA ARG A 18 14.48 22.35 13.31
C ARG A 18 15.95 22.49 13.71
N ARG A 19 16.84 21.87 12.94
CA ARG A 19 18.29 22.14 12.96
C ARG A 19 18.58 23.57 12.50
N GLN A 20 19.18 24.38 13.36
CA GLN A 20 20.07 25.49 12.99
C GLN A 20 21.24 25.61 13.98
N ARG A 21 22.34 26.19 13.51
CA ARG A 21 23.76 26.01 13.88
C ARG A 21 24.20 26.54 15.26
N HIS A 22 25.36 26.03 15.69
CA HIS A 22 26.20 26.35 16.85
C HIS A 22 26.32 27.81 17.29
N GLY A 23 26.38 28.00 18.62
CA GLY A 23 27.00 29.11 19.36
C GLY A 23 27.12 28.74 20.85
N GLN A 24 28.28 28.98 21.47
CA GLN A 24 28.68 28.58 22.84
C GLN A 24 28.14 29.50 23.96
N ARG A 25 28.27 29.02 25.23
CA ARG A 25 28.13 29.67 26.57
C ARG A 25 26.71 29.90 27.09
N GLU A 26 26.41 29.93 28.39
CA GLU A 26 26.91 29.40 29.67
C GLU A 26 25.71 29.61 30.65
N GLN A 27 25.48 28.64 31.55
CA GLN A 27 24.91 28.66 32.92
C GLN A 27 23.97 29.78 33.48
N GLU A 28 23.11 29.34 34.42
CA GLU A 28 22.27 30.07 35.42
C GLU A 28 20.91 30.60 34.93
N SER A 29 19.86 30.80 35.74
CA SER A 29 19.26 30.20 36.94
C SER A 29 17.96 31.01 37.15
N ASP A 30 16.88 30.34 37.54
CA ASP A 30 15.71 30.85 38.28
C ASP A 30 14.73 31.94 37.77
N SER A 31 13.51 31.68 38.23
CA SER A 31 12.38 32.57 38.56
C SER A 31 11.27 32.82 37.54
N GLU A 32 10.07 32.51 38.05
CA GLU A 32 8.71 32.73 37.59
C GLU A 32 8.40 34.22 37.38
N LEU A 33 7.41 34.54 36.53
CA LEU A 33 6.40 35.60 36.72
C LEU A 33 5.41 35.63 35.53
N ASP A 34 4.12 35.64 35.86
CA ASP A 34 2.97 35.85 34.98
C ASP A 34 2.93 37.28 34.41
N MET A 35 2.54 37.42 33.13
CA MET A 35 1.80 38.59 32.62
C MET A 35 0.96 38.18 31.40
N ASP A 36 -0.36 38.37 31.53
CA ASP A 36 -1.32 38.48 30.43
C ASP A 36 -0.98 39.73 29.58
N GLU A 37 -1.14 39.65 28.25
CA GLU A 37 -1.61 40.77 27.41
C GLU A 37 -1.78 40.32 25.93
N GLU A 38 -3.05 40.31 25.52
CA GLU A 38 -3.65 40.90 24.32
C GLU A 38 -3.22 40.53 22.88
N GLU A 39 -4.29 40.41 22.09
CA GLU A 39 -4.39 40.21 20.66
C GLU A 39 -3.84 41.41 19.87
N GLU A 40 -3.06 41.17 18.82
CA GLU A 40 -3.04 42.07 17.67
C GLU A 40 -3.10 41.28 16.35
N GLU A 41 -4.23 41.45 15.65
CA GLU A 41 -4.38 41.20 14.23
C GLU A 41 -3.57 42.23 13.43
N GLU A 42 -2.75 41.78 12.48
CA GLU A 42 -2.33 42.64 11.37
C GLU A 42 -2.71 42.04 10.01
N LYS A 43 -3.46 42.87 9.27
CA LYS A 43 -4.05 42.63 7.96
C LYS A 43 -3.68 43.81 7.07
N ILE A 44 -2.83 43.61 6.06
CA ILE A 44 -2.57 44.60 4.97
C ILE A 44 -2.34 43.79 3.67
N VAL A 45 -3.33 43.62 2.79
CA VAL A 45 -3.73 44.47 1.63
C VAL A 45 -2.59 44.81 0.65
N GLY A 46 -2.67 44.26 -0.57
CA GLY A 46 -1.87 44.70 -1.73
C GLY A 46 -2.51 44.31 -3.06
N LYS A 47 -3.29 45.24 -3.63
CA LYS A 47 -3.92 45.18 -4.97
C LYS A 47 -2.89 45.08 -6.10
N GLY A 48 -3.28 44.41 -7.19
CA GLY A 48 -2.46 44.18 -8.37
C GLY A 48 -2.32 45.33 -9.37
N LYS A 49 -1.72 45.01 -10.52
CA LYS A 49 -1.96 45.69 -11.81
C LYS A 49 -1.47 44.83 -12.97
N ALA A 50 -2.37 44.64 -13.93
CA ALA A 50 -2.11 44.17 -15.27
C ALA A 50 -1.29 45.20 -16.05
N ARG A 51 -0.43 44.74 -16.97
CA ARG A 51 0.33 45.58 -17.88
C ARG A 51 -0.03 45.23 -19.32
N VAL A 52 -0.75 46.15 -19.95
CA VAL A 52 -0.95 46.25 -21.40
C VAL A 52 0.30 46.88 -22.00
N LEU A 53 0.82 46.32 -23.09
CA LEU A 53 1.63 47.05 -24.07
C LEU A 53 1.26 46.59 -25.48
N SER A 54 0.93 47.58 -26.30
CA SER A 54 0.65 47.52 -27.73
C SER A 54 1.92 47.80 -28.55
N SER A 55 1.98 47.26 -29.77
CA SER A 55 2.41 47.99 -31.00
C SER A 55 2.36 47.06 -32.22
N GLY A 56 1.70 47.51 -33.30
CA GLY A 56 1.73 46.90 -34.64
C GLY A 56 2.97 47.31 -35.46
N PRO A 57 3.03 47.07 -36.79
CA PRO A 57 2.16 47.79 -37.73
C PRO A 57 1.73 47.09 -39.05
N LYS A 58 0.59 47.60 -39.57
CA LYS A 58 0.17 47.91 -40.98
C LYS A 58 0.38 46.92 -42.15
N GLY A 59 -0.73 46.69 -42.87
CA GLY A 59 -0.79 46.38 -44.30
C GLY A 59 -2.21 46.57 -44.88
N ARG A 60 -2.35 47.45 -45.88
CA ARG A 60 -3.51 47.87 -46.69
C ARG A 60 -4.25 46.66 -47.31
N GLY A 61 -5.55 46.61 -47.62
CA GLY A 61 -6.54 47.60 -48.05
C GLY A 61 -6.98 47.29 -49.49
N ALA A 62 -8.22 46.85 -49.73
CA ALA A 62 -8.95 46.96 -51.01
C ALA A 62 -10.42 46.51 -50.84
N VAL A 63 -11.31 47.20 -51.54
CA VAL A 63 -12.76 47.26 -51.39
C VAL A 63 -13.41 47.01 -52.77
N CYS A 64 -14.62 46.43 -52.73
CA CYS A 64 -15.71 46.40 -53.74
C CYS A 64 -15.55 45.62 -55.06
N GLY A 65 -16.67 44.98 -55.44
CA GLY A 65 -16.94 44.48 -56.79
C GLY A 65 -18.27 43.73 -56.86
N ASP A 66 -19.28 44.39 -57.43
CA ASP A 66 -20.68 44.00 -57.61
C ASP A 66 -20.96 42.74 -58.44
N ALA A 67 -22.22 42.29 -58.32
CA ALA A 67 -22.91 41.30 -59.13
C ALA A 67 -22.91 41.61 -60.65
N PRO A 68 -23.37 40.64 -61.47
CA PRO A 68 -24.66 40.92 -62.11
C PRO A 68 -25.60 39.72 -62.20
N ALA A 69 -26.89 40.05 -62.20
CA ALA A 69 -28.00 39.20 -62.60
C ALA A 69 -28.07 39.08 -64.13
N SER A 70 -28.52 37.92 -64.62
CA SER A 70 -29.10 37.78 -65.96
C SER A 70 -30.44 37.06 -65.86
N ARG A 71 -31.47 37.74 -66.38
CA ARG A 71 -32.82 37.21 -66.66
C ARG A 71 -32.82 36.71 -68.10
N SER A 72 -33.50 35.60 -68.36
CA SER A 72 -34.09 35.28 -69.67
C SER A 72 -35.33 34.42 -69.45
N THR A 73 -36.32 34.65 -70.29
CA THR A 73 -37.76 34.36 -70.19
C THR A 73 -38.22 33.23 -71.12
N ALA A 74 -39.47 32.78 -70.91
CA ALA A 74 -40.34 31.90 -71.74
C ALA A 74 -40.16 30.39 -71.52
N GLY A 75 -41.17 29.51 -71.47
CA GLY A 75 -42.62 29.58 -71.67
C GLY A 75 -43.14 28.14 -71.98
N SER A 76 -44.45 27.89 -71.78
CA SER A 76 -45.32 26.76 -72.21
C SER A 76 -45.20 25.35 -71.58
N GLU A 77 -46.22 25.03 -70.75
CA GLU A 77 -47.28 24.00 -70.87
C GLU A 77 -46.98 22.48 -71.03
N ASP A 78 -47.59 21.73 -70.09
CA ASP A 78 -48.27 20.42 -70.14
C ASP A 78 -47.57 19.15 -70.69
N GLU A 79 -47.41 18.13 -69.84
CA GLU A 79 -48.22 16.89 -69.85
C GLU A 79 -47.81 15.86 -68.79
N GLU A 80 -48.75 14.94 -68.54
CA GLU A 80 -48.87 13.93 -67.49
C GLU A 80 -47.82 12.80 -67.49
N GLY A 81 -47.72 12.13 -66.34
CA GLY A 81 -47.62 10.66 -66.30
C GLY A 81 -46.32 10.09 -65.73
N GLY A 82 -46.45 9.27 -64.68
CA GLY A 82 -45.44 8.28 -64.31
C GLY A 82 -45.14 8.23 -62.83
N GLU A 83 -45.92 7.43 -62.10
CA GLU A 83 -45.52 6.85 -60.83
C GLU A 83 -44.17 6.13 -61.00
N ASP A 84 -43.17 6.48 -60.19
CA ASP A 84 -42.21 5.52 -59.68
C ASP A 84 -41.68 6.03 -58.35
N THR A 85 -42.36 5.61 -57.30
CA THR A 85 -41.97 5.83 -55.90
C THR A 85 -40.80 4.90 -55.61
N ALA A 86 -39.61 5.23 -56.12
CA ALA A 86 -38.38 4.60 -55.69
C ALA A 86 -37.99 5.21 -54.33
N CYS A 87 -38.41 4.53 -53.27
CA CYS A 87 -37.99 4.78 -51.89
C CYS A 87 -36.48 4.51 -51.78
N ALA A 88 -35.66 5.48 -52.21
CA ALA A 88 -34.25 5.53 -51.87
C ALA A 88 -34.18 5.86 -50.38
N ALA A 89 -34.16 4.82 -49.55
CA ALA A 89 -33.82 4.93 -48.14
C ALA A 89 -32.42 5.57 -48.06
N ALA A 90 -32.39 6.89 -47.89
CA ALA A 90 -31.15 7.63 -47.71
C ALA A 90 -30.43 6.99 -46.52
N ALA A 91 -29.22 6.47 -46.77
CA ALA A 91 -28.37 5.95 -45.71
C ALA A 91 -28.28 6.99 -44.58
N PRO A 92 -28.41 6.58 -43.31
CA PRO A 92 -28.40 7.53 -42.20
C PRO A 92 -27.14 8.40 -42.29
N PRO A 93 -27.26 9.73 -42.13
CA PRO A 93 -26.13 10.64 -42.28
C PRO A 93 -25.03 10.21 -41.31
N GLN A 94 -23.84 9.94 -41.85
CA GLN A 94 -22.69 9.58 -41.02
C GLN A 94 -22.34 10.76 -40.10
N PRO A 95 -22.09 10.54 -38.80
CA PRO A 95 -21.73 11.60 -37.87
C PRO A 95 -20.42 12.25 -38.30
N ARG A 96 -20.41 13.59 -38.44
CA ARG A 96 -19.23 14.35 -38.91
C ARG A 96 -18.41 14.91 -37.75
N SER A 97 -19.00 14.96 -36.56
CA SER A 97 -18.39 15.42 -35.33
C SER A 97 -18.78 14.49 -34.17
N LEU A 98 -17.93 14.44 -33.14
CA LEU A 98 -18.22 13.72 -31.89
C LEU A 98 -19.57 14.18 -31.29
N LEU A 99 -19.90 15.47 -31.41
CA LEU A 99 -21.15 16.01 -30.87
C LEU A 99 -22.40 15.58 -31.64
N ASP A 100 -22.27 14.99 -32.82
CA ASP A 100 -23.39 14.48 -33.61
C ASP A 100 -23.84 13.09 -33.14
N LEU A 101 -23.05 12.43 -32.29
CA LEU A 101 -23.39 11.14 -31.73
C LEU A 101 -24.58 11.25 -30.76
N PRO A 102 -25.43 10.19 -30.69
CA PRO A 102 -26.41 10.01 -29.65
C PRO A 102 -25.79 10.10 -28.24
N PRO A 103 -26.50 10.68 -27.24
CA PRO A 103 -26.00 10.79 -25.87
C PRO A 103 -25.54 9.46 -25.27
N GLU A 104 -26.18 8.34 -25.62
CA GLU A 104 -25.89 7.00 -25.12
C GLU A 104 -24.48 6.56 -25.54
N LEU A 105 -24.11 6.79 -26.80
CA LEU A 105 -22.76 6.50 -27.30
C LEU A 105 -21.72 7.42 -26.65
N LEU A 106 -22.07 8.68 -26.41
CA LEU A 106 -21.19 9.61 -25.70
C LEU A 106 -20.97 9.19 -24.24
N VAL A 107 -22.02 8.72 -23.56
CA VAL A 107 -21.90 8.15 -22.20
C VAL A 107 -20.99 6.93 -22.23
N GLU A 108 -21.16 6.02 -23.19
CA GLU A 108 -20.32 4.83 -23.32
C GLU A 108 -18.85 5.21 -23.55
N ILE A 109 -18.57 6.10 -24.50
CA ILE A 109 -17.22 6.60 -24.79
C ILE A 109 -16.62 7.25 -23.54
N PHE A 110 -17.31 8.21 -22.92
CA PHE A 110 -16.77 8.92 -21.75
C PHE A 110 -16.61 8.01 -20.54
N SER A 111 -17.45 6.99 -20.42
CA SER A 111 -17.34 5.95 -19.40
C SER A 111 -16.11 5.07 -19.56
N THR A 112 -15.39 5.10 -20.69
CA THR A 112 -14.11 4.37 -20.84
C THR A 112 -12.90 5.20 -20.41
N LEU A 113 -13.05 6.52 -20.27
CA LEU A 113 -11.94 7.43 -19.99
C LEU A 113 -11.62 7.47 -18.50
N PRO A 114 -10.35 7.70 -18.10
CA PRO A 114 -10.01 7.94 -16.71
C PRO A 114 -10.82 9.10 -16.14
N GLY A 115 -11.30 8.97 -14.90
CA GLY A 115 -12.06 10.00 -14.19
C GLY A 115 -11.32 11.33 -14.10
N THR A 116 -9.98 11.29 -14.13
CA THR A 116 -9.10 12.47 -14.19
C THR A 116 -9.19 13.27 -15.49
N ALA A 117 -9.61 12.65 -16.60
CA ALA A 117 -9.78 13.32 -17.89
C ALA A 117 -11.17 13.99 -18.04
N LEU A 118 -12.16 13.53 -17.27
CA LEU A 118 -13.55 14.02 -17.36
C LEU A 118 -13.70 15.52 -17.04
N PRO A 119 -12.99 16.11 -16.06
CA PRO A 119 -13.05 17.56 -15.82
C PRO A 119 -12.64 18.38 -17.04
N SER A 120 -11.59 17.97 -17.76
CA SER A 120 -11.14 18.65 -18.98
C SER A 120 -12.19 18.57 -20.09
N LEU A 121 -12.83 17.40 -20.26
CA LEU A 121 -13.94 17.24 -21.20
C LEU A 121 -15.16 18.09 -20.83
N ALA A 122 -15.47 18.20 -19.54
CA ALA A 122 -16.59 19.03 -19.06
C ALA A 122 -16.42 20.52 -19.38
N LEU A 123 -15.18 20.98 -19.65
CA LEU A 123 -14.89 22.36 -20.04
C LEU A 123 -15.05 22.62 -21.55
N VAL A 124 -15.17 21.58 -22.37
CA VAL A 124 -15.21 21.71 -23.84
C VAL A 124 -16.50 22.37 -24.32
N CYS A 125 -17.67 21.89 -23.88
CA CYS A 125 -18.95 22.48 -24.25
C CYS A 125 -20.09 22.14 -23.28
N LYS A 126 -21.22 22.85 -23.38
CA LYS A 126 -22.41 22.65 -22.53
C LYS A 126 -23.00 21.23 -22.65
N LYS A 127 -23.03 20.66 -23.87
CA LYS A 127 -23.56 19.31 -24.13
C LYS A 127 -22.73 18.25 -23.41
N ILE A 128 -21.41 18.29 -23.53
CA ILE A 128 -20.51 17.36 -22.82
C ILE A 128 -20.63 17.53 -21.30
N ARG A 129 -20.70 18.78 -20.80
CA ARG A 129 -20.88 19.03 -19.37
C ARG A 129 -22.18 18.43 -18.82
N GLN A 130 -23.29 18.51 -19.57
CA GLN A 130 -24.55 17.88 -19.18
C GLN A 130 -24.45 16.35 -19.19
N ILE A 131 -23.84 15.75 -20.21
CA ILE A 131 -23.63 14.30 -20.28
C ILE A 131 -22.78 13.82 -19.09
N LEU A 132 -21.71 14.54 -18.76
CA LEU A 132 -20.85 14.24 -17.63
C LEU A 132 -21.48 14.46 -16.24
N SER A 133 -22.72 14.96 -16.16
CA SER A 133 -23.48 14.94 -14.90
C SER A 133 -24.22 13.62 -14.64
N MET A 134 -24.20 12.68 -15.58
CA MET A 134 -24.86 11.38 -15.42
C MET A 134 -24.14 10.50 -14.38
N GLU A 135 -24.91 9.96 -13.43
CA GLU A 135 -24.43 9.09 -12.35
C GLU A 135 -23.70 7.85 -12.87
N THR A 136 -24.18 7.26 -13.96
CA THR A 136 -23.64 6.02 -14.53
C THR A 136 -22.17 6.12 -14.89
N ILE A 137 -21.71 7.27 -15.40
CA ILE A 137 -20.32 7.51 -15.76
C ILE A 137 -19.45 7.45 -14.49
N TRP A 138 -19.80 8.25 -13.48
CA TRP A 138 -19.03 8.36 -12.24
C TRP A 138 -19.07 7.09 -11.41
N ARG A 139 -20.22 6.41 -11.37
CA ARG A 139 -20.37 5.09 -10.73
C ARG A 139 -19.37 4.11 -11.32
N ARG A 140 -19.29 4.04 -12.66
CA ARG A 140 -18.33 3.19 -13.35
C ARG A 140 -16.88 3.58 -13.03
N ARG A 141 -16.56 4.88 -12.94
CA ARG A 141 -15.21 5.33 -12.53
C ARG A 141 -14.89 4.92 -11.10
N CYS A 142 -15.81 5.08 -10.15
CA CYS A 142 -15.63 4.62 -8.77
C CYS A 142 -15.37 3.11 -8.71
N ALA A 143 -16.13 2.32 -9.46
CA ALA A 143 -15.98 0.86 -9.50
C ALA A 143 -14.65 0.42 -10.15
N GLU A 144 -14.33 0.93 -11.34
CA GLU A 144 -13.15 0.48 -12.10
C GLU A 144 -11.83 1.00 -11.51
N GLU A 145 -11.80 2.23 -10.98
CA GLU A 145 -10.56 2.84 -10.49
C GLU A 145 -10.30 2.56 -9.00
N PHE A 146 -11.36 2.32 -8.21
CA PHE A 146 -11.26 2.20 -6.76
C PHE A 146 -11.84 0.91 -6.19
N GLY A 147 -12.32 0.00 -7.05
CA GLY A 147 -12.86 -1.30 -6.62
C GLY A 147 -14.14 -1.19 -5.78
N MET A 148 -14.86 -0.06 -5.88
CA MET A 148 -16.12 0.14 -5.17
C MET A 148 -17.15 -0.88 -5.62
N LYS A 149 -17.62 -1.70 -4.68
CA LYS A 149 -18.76 -2.58 -4.87
C LYS A 149 -20.02 -1.80 -4.50
N ASP A 150 -20.77 -1.38 -5.50
CA ASP A 150 -21.95 -0.51 -5.36
C ASP A 150 -23.00 -1.11 -4.40
N ASP A 151 -23.45 -0.31 -3.43
CA ASP A 151 -24.78 -0.48 -2.82
C ASP A 151 -25.54 0.82 -3.06
N LEU A 152 -26.27 0.88 -4.17
CA LEU A 152 -27.00 2.06 -4.64
C LEU A 152 -27.90 2.65 -3.56
N ARG A 153 -28.44 1.78 -2.70
CA ARG A 153 -29.30 2.16 -1.57
C ARG A 153 -28.58 3.02 -0.54
N LYS A 154 -27.29 2.78 -0.29
CA LYS A 154 -26.50 3.55 0.68
C LYS A 154 -26.17 4.95 0.15
N LEU A 155 -25.89 5.08 -1.16
CA LEU A 155 -25.69 6.39 -1.79
C LEU A 155 -26.96 7.23 -1.79
N GLU A 156 -28.10 6.61 -2.10
CA GLU A 156 -29.42 7.26 -2.12
C GLU A 156 -29.84 7.76 -0.73
N VAL A 157 -29.69 6.92 0.30
CA VAL A 157 -29.99 7.29 1.69
C VAL A 157 -29.09 8.44 2.17
N ALA A 158 -27.81 8.43 1.81
CA ALA A 158 -26.89 9.52 2.14
C ALA A 158 -27.09 10.78 1.26
N GLY A 159 -27.89 10.69 0.19
CA GLY A 159 -28.12 11.76 -0.76
C GLY A 159 -26.83 12.26 -1.44
N MET A 160 -25.88 11.36 -1.68
CA MET A 160 -24.59 11.67 -2.32
C MET A 160 -24.51 11.14 -3.74
N SER A 161 -24.02 11.97 -4.66
CA SER A 161 -23.74 11.57 -6.05
C SER A 161 -22.44 10.78 -6.15
N SER A 162 -22.34 9.85 -7.11
CA SER A 162 -21.09 9.12 -7.39
C SER A 162 -19.98 10.09 -7.79
N ARG A 163 -20.33 11.21 -8.45
CA ARG A 163 -19.42 12.30 -8.78
C ARG A 163 -18.83 12.95 -7.54
N GLU A 164 -19.66 13.24 -6.53
CA GLU A 164 -19.18 13.81 -5.27
C GLU A 164 -18.29 12.84 -4.52
N LEU A 165 -18.67 11.57 -4.45
CA LEU A 165 -17.83 10.53 -3.84
C LEU A 165 -16.46 10.46 -4.51
N TYR A 166 -16.41 10.45 -5.85
CA TYR A 166 -15.17 10.44 -6.61
C TYR A 166 -14.31 11.66 -6.29
N VAL A 167 -14.89 12.87 -6.38
CA VAL A 167 -14.14 14.13 -6.28
C VAL A 167 -13.76 14.49 -4.85
N LYS A 168 -14.62 14.19 -3.86
CA LYS A 168 -14.46 14.64 -2.47
C LYS A 168 -13.86 13.56 -1.55
N LEU A 169 -13.94 12.26 -1.90
CA LEU A 169 -13.40 11.17 -1.09
C LEU A 169 -12.34 10.35 -1.84
N LEU A 170 -12.71 9.70 -2.94
CA LEU A 170 -11.84 8.69 -3.56
C LEU A 170 -10.57 9.31 -4.17
N TYR A 171 -10.73 10.32 -5.01
CA TYR A 171 -9.60 10.94 -5.68
C TYR A 171 -8.67 11.69 -4.70
N PRO A 172 -9.16 12.49 -3.73
CA PRO A 172 -8.27 13.15 -2.76
C PRO A 172 -7.43 12.18 -1.93
N TYR A 173 -7.99 11.03 -1.53
CA TYR A 173 -7.33 10.03 -0.69
C TYR A 173 -6.74 8.86 -1.48
N ARG A 174 -6.69 8.94 -2.83
CA ARG A 174 -6.18 7.85 -3.69
C ARG A 174 -4.78 7.35 -3.32
N TYR A 175 -3.93 8.24 -2.81
CA TYR A 175 -2.55 7.90 -2.46
C TYR A 175 -2.41 7.14 -1.15
N ILE A 176 -3.43 7.10 -0.29
CA ILE A 176 -3.37 6.30 0.93
C ILE A 176 -3.94 4.89 0.74
N LEU A 177 -4.61 4.61 -0.38
CA LEU A 177 -5.18 3.29 -0.65
C LEU A 177 -4.08 2.24 -0.87
N GLY A 178 -4.34 1.01 -0.43
CA GLY A 178 -3.44 -0.14 -0.60
C GLY A 178 -2.82 -0.64 0.70
N LEU A 179 -1.70 -1.35 0.57
CA LEU A 179 -1.03 -2.06 1.66
C LEU A 179 0.17 -1.26 2.21
N TRP A 180 0.32 -1.28 3.53
CA TRP A 180 1.26 -0.44 4.25
C TRP A 180 1.87 -1.15 5.45
N GLN A 181 3.12 -0.78 5.74
CA GLN A 181 3.81 -1.14 6.98
C GLN A 181 3.99 0.13 7.83
N PRO A 182 3.52 0.16 9.09
CA PRO A 182 3.77 1.27 9.98
C PRO A 182 5.22 1.27 10.49
N ASP A 183 5.78 2.47 10.66
CA ASP A 183 7.13 2.70 11.18
C ASP A 183 7.13 2.70 12.71
N ILE A 184 7.05 1.49 13.30
CA ILE A 184 6.98 1.25 14.76
C ILE A 184 8.27 0.59 15.24
N GLY A 185 9.40 1.29 15.06
CA GLY A 185 10.71 0.77 15.46
C GLY A 185 10.97 -0.63 14.90
N PRO A 186 11.40 -1.60 15.72
CA PRO A 186 11.63 -2.97 15.24
C PRO A 186 10.35 -3.77 14.99
N TYR A 187 9.19 -3.31 15.46
CA TYR A 187 7.96 -4.12 15.50
C TYR A 187 7.18 -4.12 14.19
N GLY A 188 7.20 -3.02 13.43
CA GLY A 188 6.42 -2.91 12.19
C GLY A 188 4.92 -3.11 12.39
N GLY A 189 4.26 -3.77 11.43
CA GLY A 189 2.81 -3.94 11.40
C GLY A 189 2.28 -4.18 9.99
N LEU A 190 0.98 -4.39 9.86
CA LEU A 190 0.32 -4.56 8.58
C LEU A 190 -0.99 -3.78 8.53
N LEU A 191 -1.04 -2.74 7.69
CA LEU A 191 -2.23 -1.94 7.46
C LEU A 191 -2.69 -2.09 6.02
N ASN A 192 -3.98 -2.37 5.81
CA ASN A 192 -4.62 -2.29 4.50
C ASN A 192 -5.68 -1.18 4.51
N VAL A 193 -5.53 -0.20 3.63
CA VAL A 193 -6.46 0.92 3.47
C VAL A 193 -7.35 0.65 2.27
N VAL A 194 -8.64 0.46 2.52
CA VAL A 194 -9.62 0.04 1.52
C VAL A 194 -10.83 0.95 1.50
N VAL A 195 -11.54 0.95 0.38
CA VAL A 195 -12.83 1.60 0.23
C VAL A 195 -13.93 0.60 0.60
N ASP A 196 -14.81 0.98 1.52
CA ASP A 196 -15.98 0.21 1.94
C ASP A 196 -17.21 1.13 1.99
N GLY A 197 -18.02 1.08 0.92
CA GLY A 197 -19.17 1.98 0.77
C GLY A 197 -18.74 3.45 0.76
N LEU A 198 -19.28 4.23 1.70
CA LEU A 198 -18.98 5.66 1.86
C LEU A 198 -17.76 5.92 2.76
N PHE A 199 -17.01 4.87 3.12
CA PHE A 199 -15.87 4.93 4.01
C PHE A 199 -14.59 4.53 3.29
N ILE A 200 -13.48 5.18 3.65
CA ILE A 200 -12.14 4.65 3.48
C ILE A 200 -11.67 4.22 4.86
N ILE A 201 -11.30 2.95 5.04
CA ILE A 201 -10.96 2.39 6.35
C ILE A 201 -9.54 1.85 6.32
N GLY A 202 -8.73 2.27 7.29
CA GLY A 202 -7.42 1.68 7.56
C GLY A 202 -7.54 0.50 8.51
N TRP A 203 -7.53 -0.73 7.97
CA TRP A 203 -7.58 -1.97 8.75
C TRP A 203 -6.18 -2.41 9.16
N MET A 204 -5.89 -2.41 10.45
CA MET A 204 -4.70 -3.04 11.01
C MET A 204 -4.96 -4.54 11.15
N TYR A 205 -4.09 -5.34 10.56
CA TYR A 205 -4.08 -6.80 10.66
C TYR A 205 -3.05 -7.22 11.71
N LEU A 206 -3.49 -8.07 12.62
CA LEU A 206 -2.70 -8.57 13.73
C LEU A 206 -2.66 -10.10 13.66
N PRO A 207 -1.53 -10.74 14.02
CA PRO A 207 -1.48 -12.20 14.07
C PRO A 207 -2.47 -12.73 15.13
N PRO A 208 -2.90 -14.01 15.03
CA PRO A 208 -3.64 -14.64 16.12
C PRO A 208 -2.78 -14.75 17.39
N HIS A 209 -3.35 -15.26 18.48
CA HIS A 209 -2.58 -15.43 19.72
C HIS A 209 -1.60 -16.60 19.59
N ASP A 210 -0.39 -16.43 20.14
CA ASP A 210 0.61 -17.50 20.20
C ASP A 210 0.09 -18.73 20.98
N PRO A 211 0.37 -19.97 20.52
CA PRO A 211 1.09 -20.36 19.30
C PRO A 211 0.17 -20.74 18.11
N ARG A 212 -1.07 -20.26 18.08
CA ARG A 212 -2.12 -20.72 17.14
C ARG A 212 -1.94 -20.15 15.74
N VAL A 213 -0.88 -20.58 15.04
CA VAL A 213 -0.48 -20.04 13.74
C VAL A 213 -1.53 -20.23 12.64
N GLU A 214 -2.40 -21.24 12.74
CA GLU A 214 -3.44 -21.53 11.74
C GLU A 214 -4.68 -20.64 11.90
N ASP A 215 -4.91 -20.06 13.08
CA ASP A 215 -6.07 -19.20 13.34
C ASP A 215 -6.10 -17.99 12.39
N PRO A 216 -7.29 -17.47 12.05
CA PRO A 216 -7.40 -16.31 11.16
C PRO A 216 -6.75 -15.07 11.77
N MET A 217 -6.27 -14.18 10.90
CA MET A 217 -5.76 -12.88 11.32
C MET A 217 -6.86 -12.09 12.04
N ARG A 218 -6.49 -11.46 13.15
CA ARG A 218 -7.33 -10.46 13.81
C ARG A 218 -7.25 -9.17 13.00
N ARG A 219 -8.32 -8.37 13.02
CA ARG A 219 -8.32 -7.06 12.37
C ARG A 219 -9.06 -6.02 13.20
N ARG A 220 -8.58 -4.79 13.19
CA ARG A 220 -9.26 -3.64 13.80
C ARG A 220 -9.08 -2.36 12.98
N PRO A 221 -10.05 -1.44 12.98
CA PRO A 221 -9.88 -0.18 12.28
C PRO A 221 -8.99 0.76 13.11
N LEU A 222 -8.04 1.46 12.49
CA LEU A 222 -7.25 2.51 13.15
C LEU A 222 -7.75 3.92 12.83
N PHE A 223 -8.31 4.08 11.65
CA PHE A 223 -8.96 5.31 11.23
C PHE A 223 -10.04 4.99 10.19
N ARG A 224 -10.97 5.92 10.03
CA ARG A 224 -11.86 5.95 8.87
C ARG A 224 -12.00 7.36 8.34
N ILE A 225 -12.18 7.47 7.03
CA ILE A 225 -12.51 8.71 6.34
C ILE A 225 -13.88 8.50 5.75
N HIS A 226 -14.77 9.45 5.93
CA HIS A 226 -16.13 9.30 5.48
C HIS A 226 -16.76 10.65 5.15
N MET A 227 -17.89 10.61 4.46
CA MET A 227 -18.66 11.80 4.15
C MET A 227 -20.07 11.61 4.70
N LEU A 228 -20.38 12.18 5.86
CA LEU A 228 -21.77 12.28 6.37
C LEU A 228 -22.45 13.55 5.85
N GLU A 229 -21.69 14.64 5.76
CA GLU A 229 -22.16 15.92 5.28
C GLU A 229 -21.79 16.12 3.81
N ARG A 230 -22.68 16.78 3.05
CA ARG A 230 -22.55 16.91 1.59
C ARG A 230 -21.23 17.53 1.11
N ASN A 231 -20.47 18.24 1.94
CA ASN A 231 -19.36 19.07 1.47
C ASN A 231 -17.96 18.77 2.01
N LYS A 232 -17.79 17.84 2.97
CA LYS A 232 -16.45 17.59 3.52
C LYS A 232 -16.28 16.14 3.97
N ALA A 233 -15.18 15.54 3.56
CA ALA A 233 -14.71 14.29 4.13
C ALA A 233 -14.16 14.53 5.54
N THR A 234 -14.66 13.78 6.51
CA THR A 234 -14.23 13.81 7.91
C THR A 234 -13.31 12.62 8.17
N VAL A 235 -12.21 12.89 8.86
CA VAL A 235 -11.23 11.89 9.28
C VAL A 235 -11.44 11.61 10.77
N GLU A 236 -11.58 10.34 11.11
CA GLU A 236 -11.76 9.90 12.49
C GLU A 236 -10.68 8.90 12.86
N CYS A 237 -10.09 9.11 14.04
CA CYS A 237 -9.30 8.12 14.73
C CYS A 237 -10.24 7.10 15.37
N MET A 238 -9.93 5.81 15.20
CA MET A 238 -10.72 4.69 15.71
C MET A 238 -10.02 3.97 16.87
N TYR A 239 -8.89 4.50 17.34
CA TYR A 239 -8.07 3.88 18.38
C TYR A 239 -8.64 4.13 19.78
N GLY A 240 -8.37 3.22 20.71
CA GLY A 240 -8.91 3.27 22.08
C GLY A 240 -10.34 2.72 22.18
N HIS A 241 -10.95 2.93 23.35
CA HIS A 241 -12.20 2.26 23.74
C HIS A 241 -13.37 3.22 23.98
N LYS A 242 -13.21 4.52 23.68
CA LYS A 242 -14.24 5.56 23.84
C LYS A 242 -14.96 5.94 22.54
N GLY A 243 -14.75 5.16 21.47
CA GLY A 243 -15.38 5.36 20.18
C GLY A 243 -14.61 6.31 19.23
N PRO A 244 -15.17 6.54 18.02
CA PRO A 244 -14.57 7.41 17.01
C PRO A 244 -14.43 8.86 17.50
N HIS A 245 -13.32 9.49 17.17
CA HIS A 245 -13.00 10.87 17.56
C HIS A 245 -12.11 11.53 16.51
N LYS A 246 -11.81 12.82 16.65
CA LYS A 246 -11.15 13.58 15.60
C LYS A 246 -9.73 13.08 15.34
N GLY A 247 -9.44 12.83 14.07
CA GLY A 247 -8.10 12.52 13.58
C GLY A 247 -7.74 13.31 12.33
N ASP A 248 -6.48 13.21 11.93
CA ASP A 248 -5.94 13.82 10.72
C ASP A 248 -5.12 12.78 9.94
N ILE A 249 -5.08 12.95 8.62
CA ILE A 249 -4.21 12.21 7.70
C ILE A 249 -3.34 13.20 6.93
N GLN A 250 -2.04 12.97 6.94
CA GLN A 250 -1.08 13.76 6.17
C GLN A 250 -0.41 12.88 5.13
N THR A 251 -0.59 13.21 3.86
CA THR A 251 0.13 12.54 2.77
C THR A 251 1.44 13.28 2.53
N VAL A 252 2.58 12.63 2.79
CA VAL A 252 3.91 13.23 2.60
C VAL A 252 4.39 12.99 1.17
N LYS A 253 4.25 11.74 0.69
CA LYS A 253 4.64 11.29 -0.65
C LYS A 253 3.61 10.27 -1.16
N LYS A 254 3.72 9.86 -2.43
CA LYS A 254 2.86 8.81 -3.01
C LYS A 254 2.92 7.49 -2.21
N ASP A 255 4.08 7.19 -1.63
CA ASP A 255 4.36 5.92 -0.95
C ASP A 255 4.57 6.09 0.56
N GLU A 256 4.13 7.22 1.12
CA GLU A 256 4.21 7.50 2.55
C GLU A 256 3.09 8.45 3.02
N PHE A 257 2.38 8.05 4.07
CA PHE A 257 1.42 8.91 4.77
C PHE A 257 1.50 8.72 6.28
N SER A 258 0.95 9.66 7.05
CA SER A 258 0.86 9.55 8.50
C SER A 258 -0.54 9.84 9.02
N THR A 259 -0.85 9.26 10.18
CA THR A 259 -2.04 9.56 10.97
C THR A 259 -1.65 10.40 12.18
N LYS A 260 -2.56 11.27 12.62
CA LYS A 260 -2.45 11.98 13.89
C LYS A 260 -3.78 11.94 14.61
N CYS A 261 -3.77 11.58 15.89
CA CYS A 261 -4.92 11.76 16.77
C CYS A 261 -4.83 13.14 17.44
N ASN A 262 -5.94 13.87 17.48
CA ASN A 262 -6.00 15.19 18.11
C ASN A 262 -6.53 15.12 19.56
N GLU A 263 -7.11 13.99 19.95
CA GLU A 263 -7.88 13.82 21.19
C GLU A 263 -7.45 12.53 21.93
N THR A 264 -6.17 12.42 22.29
CA THR A 264 -5.61 11.19 22.90
C THR A 264 -6.22 10.81 24.25
N ALA A 265 -7.02 11.69 24.88
CA ALA A 265 -7.87 11.35 26.02
C ALA A 265 -8.85 10.19 25.73
N TYR A 266 -9.21 9.98 24.45
CA TYR A 266 -10.03 8.86 24.00
C TYR A 266 -9.31 7.51 24.09
N HIS A 267 -7.98 7.52 24.12
CA HIS A 267 -7.16 6.33 24.21
C HIS A 267 -6.97 5.84 25.66
N ARG A 268 -7.21 6.72 26.64
CA ARG A 268 -6.96 6.45 28.05
C ARG A 268 -8.12 5.72 28.71
N MET A 269 -7.81 4.74 29.55
CA MET A 269 -8.80 3.99 30.33
C MET A 269 -8.90 4.52 31.76
N ALA A 270 -10.03 4.26 32.43
CA ALA A 270 -10.30 4.81 33.76
C ALA A 270 -9.35 4.27 34.84
N GLY A 271 -8.94 3.00 34.72
CA GLY A 271 -7.91 2.35 35.52
C GLY A 271 -6.48 2.67 35.09
N GLY A 272 -6.30 3.69 34.24
CA GLY A 272 -5.00 4.18 33.78
C GLY A 272 -4.18 3.14 33.02
N ARG A 273 -2.84 3.32 33.05
CA ARG A 273 -1.89 2.51 32.26
C ARG A 273 -1.91 1.02 32.59
N GLN A 274 -2.30 0.65 33.81
CA GLN A 274 -2.41 -0.75 34.21
C GLN A 274 -3.59 -1.44 33.53
N GLU A 275 -4.73 -0.77 33.45
CA GLU A 275 -5.88 -1.27 32.70
C GLU A 275 -5.60 -1.31 31.19
N GLU A 276 -4.96 -0.27 30.65
CA GLU A 276 -4.52 -0.24 29.24
C GLU A 276 -3.62 -1.44 28.91
N PHE A 277 -2.68 -1.78 29.79
CA PHE A 277 -1.80 -2.94 29.60
C PHE A 277 -2.57 -4.26 29.64
N ARG A 278 -3.46 -4.46 30.62
CA ARG A 278 -4.26 -5.70 30.73
C ARG A 278 -5.15 -5.91 29.52
N THR A 279 -5.85 -4.87 29.08
CA THR A 279 -6.71 -4.93 27.88
C THR A 279 -5.88 -5.23 26.63
N TRP A 280 -4.74 -4.55 26.46
CA TRP A 280 -3.83 -4.84 25.33
C TRP A 280 -3.29 -6.27 25.37
N LEU A 281 -2.95 -6.78 26.56
CA LEU A 281 -2.44 -8.15 26.74
C LEU A 281 -3.50 -9.19 26.39
N GLU A 282 -4.75 -8.97 26.81
CA GLU A 282 -5.88 -9.80 26.43
C GLU A 282 -6.12 -9.78 24.91
N GLU A 283 -6.05 -8.60 24.29
CA GLU A 283 -6.21 -8.46 22.83
C GLU A 283 -5.09 -9.18 22.07
N GLU A 284 -3.82 -9.00 22.46
CA GLU A 284 -2.64 -9.49 21.72
C GLU A 284 -2.26 -10.93 22.04
N TRP A 285 -2.52 -11.40 23.26
CA TRP A 285 -2.08 -12.73 23.73
C TRP A 285 -3.22 -13.61 24.23
N GLY A 286 -4.39 -13.05 24.59
CA GLY A 286 -5.52 -13.81 25.11
C GLY A 286 -5.23 -14.53 26.43
N ARG A 287 -4.27 -14.02 27.21
CA ARG A 287 -3.79 -14.59 28.47
C ARG A 287 -3.48 -13.49 29.47
N THR A 288 -3.47 -13.84 30.75
CA THR A 288 -2.93 -12.94 31.78
C THR A 288 -1.40 -13.00 31.79
N LEU A 289 -0.74 -12.05 32.47
CA LEU A 289 0.72 -12.04 32.53
C LEU A 289 1.23 -13.22 33.38
N GLU A 290 0.44 -13.60 34.40
CA GLU A 290 0.68 -14.71 35.31
C GLU A 290 0.65 -16.07 34.59
N ASP A 291 -0.19 -16.21 33.56
CA ASP A 291 -0.28 -17.43 32.75
C ASP A 291 0.91 -17.61 31.79
N ILE A 292 1.76 -16.59 31.66
CA ILE A 292 2.95 -16.62 30.81
C ILE A 292 4.14 -17.06 31.66
N PHE A 293 4.44 -18.36 31.62
CA PHE A 293 5.43 -18.98 32.52
C PHE A 293 6.89 -18.51 32.35
N HIS A 294 7.24 -17.86 31.22
CA HIS A 294 8.61 -17.44 30.95
C HIS A 294 8.82 -15.95 31.24
N GLU A 295 9.63 -15.62 32.26
CA GLU A 295 9.94 -14.24 32.66
C GLU A 295 10.47 -13.39 31.50
N HIS A 296 11.39 -13.93 30.71
CA HIS A 296 11.92 -13.22 29.54
C HIS A 296 10.83 -12.84 28.53
N MET A 297 9.81 -13.69 28.34
CA MET A 297 8.68 -13.38 27.45
C MET A 297 7.82 -12.25 28.05
N GLN A 298 7.60 -12.25 29.37
CA GLN A 298 6.89 -11.15 30.05
C GLN A 298 7.62 -9.80 29.86
N GLU A 299 8.95 -9.79 29.97
CA GLU A 299 9.76 -8.58 29.76
C GLU A 299 9.64 -8.05 28.32
N LEU A 300 9.73 -8.93 27.33
CA LEU A 300 9.57 -8.58 25.91
C LEU A 300 8.18 -8.01 25.62
N ILE A 301 7.14 -8.63 26.17
CA ILE A 301 5.74 -8.19 26.05
C ILE A 301 5.56 -6.80 26.66
N LEU A 302 6.07 -6.59 27.88
CA LEU A 302 5.98 -5.30 28.57
C LEU A 302 6.74 -4.21 27.80
N MET A 303 7.94 -4.53 27.30
CA MET A 303 8.72 -3.62 26.46
C MET A 303 7.97 -3.26 25.17
N LYS A 304 7.38 -4.25 24.48
CA LYS A 304 6.57 -4.03 23.27
C LYS A 304 5.39 -3.12 23.57
N PHE A 305 4.66 -3.36 24.66
CA PHE A 305 3.55 -2.49 25.07
C PHE A 305 4.02 -1.06 25.33
N ILE A 306 5.04 -0.87 26.17
CA ILE A 306 5.54 0.46 26.53
C ILE A 306 6.00 1.21 25.29
N TYR A 307 6.74 0.55 24.39
CA TYR A 307 7.28 1.17 23.19
C TYR A 307 6.18 1.55 22.19
N THR A 308 5.32 0.60 21.82
CA THR A 308 4.27 0.80 20.80
C THR A 308 3.21 1.80 21.27
N SER A 309 2.89 1.82 22.56
CA SER A 309 1.92 2.77 23.11
C SER A 309 2.43 4.23 23.17
N GLN A 310 3.73 4.49 23.03
CA GLN A 310 4.25 5.87 22.93
C GLN A 310 3.77 6.58 21.66
N TYR A 311 3.49 5.82 20.60
CA TYR A 311 3.04 6.40 19.34
C TYR A 311 1.61 6.94 19.44
N ASP A 312 0.78 6.39 20.35
CA ASP A 312 -0.59 6.84 20.60
C ASP A 312 -1.41 6.99 19.29
N ASN A 313 -1.25 6.02 18.37
CA ASN A 313 -1.81 5.98 17.02
C ASN A 313 -1.40 7.14 16.08
N CYS A 314 -0.38 7.92 16.45
CA CYS A 314 0.30 8.86 15.58
C CYS A 314 1.43 8.15 14.84
N LEU A 315 1.10 7.56 13.69
CA LEU A 315 1.94 6.61 12.98
C LEU A 315 2.30 7.13 11.59
N THR A 316 3.50 6.82 11.12
CA THR A 316 3.91 6.98 9.71
C THR A 316 3.88 5.60 9.05
N TYR A 317 3.36 5.54 7.84
CA TYR A 317 3.15 4.32 7.07
C TYR A 317 3.92 4.38 5.77
N ARG A 318 4.66 3.31 5.46
CA ARG A 318 5.38 3.16 4.19
C ARG A 318 4.70 2.09 3.34
N ARG A 319 4.59 2.36 2.05
CA ARG A 319 3.89 1.47 1.13
C ARG A 319 4.64 0.15 0.97
N ILE A 320 3.89 -0.93 0.95
CA ILE A 320 4.38 -2.27 0.61
C ILE A 320 3.48 -2.89 -0.46
N TYR A 321 3.97 -3.94 -1.12
CA TYR A 321 3.27 -4.63 -2.19
C TYR A 321 3.30 -6.12 -1.95
N LEU A 322 2.21 -6.80 -2.32
CA LEU A 322 2.23 -8.25 -2.39
C LEU A 322 3.21 -8.69 -3.51
N PRO A 323 3.93 -9.79 -3.29
CA PRO A 323 4.85 -10.32 -4.29
C PRO A 323 4.10 -10.78 -5.55
N PRO A 324 4.71 -10.68 -6.74
CA PRO A 324 4.15 -11.27 -7.94
C PRO A 324 4.10 -12.80 -7.80
N CYS A 325 3.13 -13.44 -8.46
CA CYS A 325 3.02 -14.89 -8.55
C CYS A 325 3.44 -15.32 -9.96
N LEU A 326 4.45 -16.18 -10.05
CA LEU A 326 4.90 -16.76 -11.30
C LEU A 326 4.52 -18.25 -11.36
N PRO A 327 4.17 -18.79 -12.55
CA PRO A 327 3.86 -20.23 -12.69
C PRO A 327 5.01 -21.16 -12.28
N SER A 328 6.25 -20.65 -12.28
CA SER A 328 7.45 -21.37 -11.86
C SER A 328 7.70 -21.35 -10.35
N ASP A 329 6.94 -20.57 -9.59
CA ASP A 329 7.14 -20.46 -8.15
C ASP A 329 6.79 -21.77 -7.46
N LEU A 330 7.62 -22.17 -6.49
CA LEU A 330 7.47 -23.46 -5.80
C LEU A 330 6.15 -23.56 -5.02
N LEU A 331 5.66 -22.43 -4.51
CA LEU A 331 4.40 -22.30 -3.80
C LEU A 331 3.86 -20.88 -3.97
N GLN A 332 2.58 -20.67 -3.67
CA GLN A 332 1.96 -19.35 -3.79
C GLN A 332 2.67 -18.32 -2.90
N PRO A 333 3.33 -17.29 -3.46
CA PRO A 333 3.96 -16.26 -2.65
C PRO A 333 2.89 -15.39 -1.97
N GLY A 334 3.27 -14.74 -0.87
CA GLY A 334 2.32 -13.97 -0.09
C GLY A 334 2.71 -13.82 1.37
N LEU A 335 1.71 -13.63 2.21
CA LEU A 335 1.87 -13.36 3.63
C LEU A 335 1.66 -14.62 4.45
N PHE A 336 2.56 -14.88 5.38
CA PHE A 336 2.52 -16.02 6.29
C PHE A 336 2.62 -15.55 7.73
N LYS A 337 1.98 -16.29 8.64
CA LYS A 337 2.16 -16.19 10.09
C LYS A 337 3.24 -17.19 10.47
N GLY A 338 4.19 -16.81 11.33
CA GLY A 338 5.27 -17.70 11.77
C GLY A 338 5.57 -17.54 13.26
N THR A 339 5.98 -18.63 13.90
CA THR A 339 6.39 -18.63 15.32
C THR A 339 7.84 -18.16 15.47
N TYR A 340 8.10 -17.14 16.31
CA TYR A 340 9.42 -16.57 16.59
C TYR A 340 9.80 -16.69 18.07
N GLY A 341 9.57 -17.86 18.66
CA GLY A 341 9.99 -18.14 20.03
C GLY A 341 9.29 -17.22 21.04
N SER A 342 10.06 -16.63 21.96
CA SER A 342 9.56 -15.77 23.03
C SER A 342 8.94 -14.46 22.55
N HIS A 343 9.13 -14.10 21.27
CA HIS A 343 8.50 -12.91 20.66
C HIS A 343 7.06 -13.16 20.21
N GLY A 344 6.62 -14.43 20.17
CA GLY A 344 5.29 -14.84 19.72
C GLY A 344 5.21 -15.02 18.21
N LEU A 345 4.05 -14.68 17.64
CA LEU A 345 3.81 -14.78 16.20
C LEU A 345 4.22 -13.49 15.47
N GLU A 346 4.86 -13.66 14.33
CA GLU A 346 5.20 -12.57 13.40
C GLU A 346 4.60 -12.82 12.01
N ILE A 347 4.43 -11.74 11.25
CA ILE A 347 3.96 -11.74 9.87
C ILE A 347 5.18 -11.62 8.97
N ILE A 348 5.34 -12.56 8.04
CA ILE A 348 6.40 -12.54 7.03
C ILE A 348 5.81 -12.54 5.63
N MET A 349 6.55 -11.97 4.69
CA MET A 349 6.21 -11.96 3.27
C MET A 349 7.20 -12.83 2.50
N LEU A 350 6.71 -13.93 1.94
CA LEU A 350 7.48 -14.84 1.10
C LEU A 350 7.41 -14.39 -0.36
N SER A 351 8.57 -14.25 -1.00
CA SER A 351 8.72 -13.85 -2.40
C SER A 351 9.77 -14.70 -3.12
N PHE A 352 9.58 -14.92 -4.42
CA PHE A 352 10.50 -15.69 -5.27
C PHE A 352 11.36 -14.78 -6.15
N HIS A 353 12.63 -15.15 -6.30
CA HIS A 353 13.67 -14.41 -7.01
C HIS A 353 14.56 -15.39 -7.78
N GLY A 354 14.01 -16.00 -8.84
CA GLY A 354 14.68 -17.05 -9.60
C GLY A 354 14.86 -18.32 -8.75
N SER A 355 16.10 -18.78 -8.58
CA SER A 355 16.42 -19.95 -7.74
C SER A 355 16.48 -19.65 -6.24
N ARG A 356 15.97 -18.49 -5.79
CA ARG A 356 15.94 -18.13 -4.37
C ARG A 356 14.53 -17.75 -3.93
N ALA A 357 14.15 -18.20 -2.74
CA ALA A 357 12.98 -17.70 -2.03
C ALA A 357 13.42 -16.86 -0.82
N LYS A 358 12.77 -15.72 -0.62
CA LYS A 358 13.08 -14.76 0.44
C LYS A 358 11.86 -14.49 1.29
N ALA A 359 12.00 -14.59 2.61
CA ALA A 359 10.98 -14.17 3.56
C ALA A 359 11.43 -12.89 4.29
N THR A 360 10.67 -11.82 4.11
CA THR A 360 10.92 -10.52 4.77
C THR A 360 9.91 -10.29 5.89
N LYS A 361 10.37 -9.81 7.05
CA LYS A 361 9.49 -9.51 8.18
C LYS A 361 8.61 -8.29 7.91
N LEU A 362 7.29 -8.44 8.06
CA LEU A 362 6.36 -7.31 8.08
C LEU A 362 6.09 -6.84 9.51
N THR A 363 6.02 -7.79 10.44
CA THR A 363 6.22 -7.53 11.87
C THR A 363 7.51 -8.19 12.30
N GLY A 364 8.18 -7.59 13.29
CA GLY A 364 9.44 -8.11 13.79
C GLY A 364 9.68 -7.80 15.25
N ASP A 365 10.92 -8.02 15.64
CA ASP A 365 11.35 -7.96 17.02
C ASP A 365 12.72 -7.28 17.12
N PRO A 366 13.20 -6.93 18.33
CA PRO A 366 14.48 -6.25 18.49
C PRO A 366 15.70 -7.01 17.95
N ASN A 367 15.64 -8.33 17.78
CA ASN A 367 16.74 -9.13 17.24
C ASN A 367 16.74 -9.12 15.71
N VAL A 368 15.57 -9.32 15.10
CA VAL A 368 15.37 -9.20 13.65
C VAL A 368 14.18 -8.26 13.39
N PRO A 369 14.47 -6.98 13.12
CA PRO A 369 13.44 -5.96 12.91
C PRO A 369 12.53 -6.21 11.71
N ALA A 370 11.36 -5.59 11.74
CA ALA A 370 10.50 -5.44 10.58
C ALA A 370 11.25 -4.79 9.39
N GLY A 371 10.96 -5.26 8.19
CA GLY A 371 11.65 -4.90 6.95
C GLY A 371 12.91 -5.72 6.65
N GLN A 372 13.41 -6.51 7.60
CA GLN A 372 14.60 -7.34 7.41
C GLN A 372 14.28 -8.72 6.84
N LEU A 373 15.24 -9.30 6.14
CA LEU A 373 15.20 -10.68 5.68
C LEU A 373 15.35 -11.62 6.88
N THR A 374 14.44 -12.59 7.02
CA THR A 374 14.47 -13.58 8.10
C THR A 374 14.69 -15.00 7.61
N LEU A 375 14.38 -15.29 6.35
CA LEU A 375 14.72 -16.56 5.69
C LEU A 375 15.20 -16.27 4.27
N ASP A 376 16.29 -16.94 3.87
CA ASP A 376 16.81 -16.95 2.50
C ASP A 376 17.03 -18.42 2.10
N ILE A 377 16.25 -18.89 1.14
CA ILE A 377 16.14 -20.29 0.77
C ILE A 377 16.72 -20.47 -0.62
N ASP A 378 17.75 -21.31 -0.74
CA ASP A 378 18.32 -21.71 -2.03
C ASP A 378 17.52 -22.89 -2.60
N LEU A 379 16.73 -22.62 -3.64
CA LEU A 379 15.84 -23.60 -4.27
C LEU A 379 16.60 -24.58 -5.17
N SER A 380 17.89 -24.33 -5.45
CA SER A 380 18.71 -25.22 -6.28
C SER A 380 19.32 -26.40 -5.52
N ARG A 381 19.14 -26.42 -4.19
CA ARG A 381 19.80 -27.39 -3.30
C ARG A 381 18.78 -28.10 -2.40
N PRO A 382 17.97 -29.00 -2.94
CA PRO A 382 17.05 -29.80 -2.13
C PRO A 382 17.84 -30.71 -1.18
N VAL A 383 17.37 -30.80 0.07
CA VAL A 383 17.90 -31.76 1.05
C VAL A 383 17.02 -33.00 0.99
N GLN A 384 17.62 -34.17 0.80
CA GLN A 384 16.86 -35.41 0.79
C GLN A 384 16.33 -35.72 2.19
N LEU A 385 15.02 -35.92 2.31
CA LEU A 385 14.38 -36.28 3.58
C LEU A 385 14.76 -37.72 3.97
N PRO A 386 15.42 -37.94 5.13
CA PRO A 386 15.73 -39.28 5.61
C PRO A 386 14.47 -40.05 6.04
N ASP A 387 14.60 -41.34 6.31
CA ASP A 387 13.55 -42.11 6.98
C ASP A 387 13.20 -41.54 8.38
N LEU A 388 12.06 -41.96 8.91
CA LEU A 388 11.53 -41.45 10.18
C LEU A 388 12.45 -41.69 11.39
N GLU A 389 13.25 -42.75 11.39
CA GLU A 389 14.16 -43.04 12.51
C GLU A 389 15.34 -42.06 12.47
N ARG A 390 15.89 -41.82 11.28
CA ARG A 390 16.98 -40.86 11.06
C ARG A 390 16.55 -39.41 11.23
N GLN A 391 15.32 -39.06 10.86
CA GLN A 391 14.74 -37.73 11.12
C GLN A 391 14.73 -37.37 12.61
N ARG A 392 14.57 -38.37 13.50
CA ARG A 392 14.59 -38.16 14.96
C ARG A 392 15.98 -37.84 15.52
N ASN A 393 17.04 -38.06 14.75
CA ASN A 393 18.42 -37.84 15.16
C ASN A 393 18.90 -36.44 14.76
N ILE A 394 19.16 -35.59 15.76
CA ILE A 394 19.63 -34.21 15.52
C ILE A 394 21.01 -34.14 14.88
N ASP A 395 21.90 -35.09 15.18
CA ASP A 395 23.24 -35.14 14.60
C ASP A 395 23.19 -35.50 13.11
N GLU A 396 22.20 -36.31 12.72
CA GLU A 396 21.95 -36.66 11.32
C GLU A 396 21.49 -35.44 10.52
N LEU A 397 20.50 -34.71 11.03
CA LEU A 397 20.02 -33.48 10.41
C LEU A 397 21.13 -32.43 10.33
N SER A 398 21.89 -32.24 11.42
CA SER A 398 23.01 -31.31 11.48
C SER A 398 24.05 -31.62 10.40
N ARG A 399 24.42 -32.90 10.24
CA ARG A 399 25.41 -33.33 9.23
C ARG A 399 24.93 -33.05 7.80
N LEU A 400 23.66 -33.30 7.49
CA LEU A 400 23.08 -33.02 6.17
C LEU A 400 23.13 -31.51 5.86
N VAL A 401 22.70 -30.67 6.80
CA VAL A 401 22.65 -29.21 6.62
C VAL A 401 24.06 -28.62 6.50
N ILE A 402 25.00 -29.03 7.36
CA ILE A 402 26.39 -28.57 7.31
C ILE A 402 27.06 -29.04 6.02
N GLY A 403 26.83 -30.27 5.57
CA GLY A 403 27.39 -30.78 4.31
C GLY A 403 26.99 -29.91 3.10
N VAL A 404 25.70 -29.56 2.99
CA VAL A 404 25.21 -28.64 1.94
C VAL A 404 25.85 -27.25 2.09
N HIS A 405 26.00 -26.76 3.32
CA HIS A 405 26.65 -25.47 3.57
C HIS A 405 28.12 -25.45 3.11
N GLU A 406 28.88 -26.51 3.39
CA GLU A 406 30.27 -26.66 2.96
C GLU A 406 30.40 -26.77 1.43
N GLU A 407 29.44 -27.40 0.76
CA GLU A 407 29.38 -27.42 -0.72
C GLU A 407 29.13 -26.03 -1.31
N ILE A 408 28.25 -25.24 -0.68
CA ILE A 408 28.00 -23.84 -1.09
C ILE A 408 29.28 -23.02 -0.96
N GLN A 409 30.00 -23.15 0.16
CA GLN A 409 31.25 -22.43 0.38
C GLN A 409 32.35 -22.83 -0.62
N ARG A 410 32.45 -24.12 -0.97
CA ARG A 410 33.41 -24.61 -1.98
C ARG A 410 33.07 -24.17 -3.41
N GLY A 411 31.78 -23.99 -3.72
CA GLY A 411 31.30 -23.58 -5.04
C GLY A 411 31.21 -22.05 -5.26
N ALA A 412 31.42 -21.24 -4.22
CA ALA A 412 31.43 -19.79 -4.36
C ALA A 412 32.76 -19.32 -4.98
N PRO A 413 32.77 -18.54 -6.09
CA PRO A 413 34.00 -17.95 -6.59
C PRO A 413 34.59 -17.04 -5.51
N GLY A 414 35.80 -17.38 -5.06
CA GLY A 414 36.46 -16.74 -3.94
C GLY A 414 36.51 -15.21 -4.11
N ILE A 415 36.17 -14.51 -3.04
CA ILE A 415 36.51 -13.09 -2.86
C ILE A 415 38.04 -13.02 -2.86
N VAL A 416 38.62 -12.65 -4.00
CA VAL A 416 40.04 -12.35 -4.11
C VAL A 416 40.28 -11.06 -3.32
N ALA A 417 41.01 -11.18 -2.21
CA ALA A 417 41.59 -10.05 -1.51
C ALA A 417 42.42 -9.18 -2.49
N PRO A 418 42.47 -7.85 -2.32
CA PRO A 418 43.14 -6.98 -3.28
C PRO A 418 44.64 -7.28 -3.29
N LYS A 419 45.13 -7.89 -4.37
CA LYS A 419 46.57 -7.99 -4.64
C LYS A 419 47.05 -6.63 -5.12
N GLU A 420 48.02 -6.09 -4.39
CA GLU A 420 48.82 -4.94 -4.77
C GLU A 420 49.37 -5.10 -6.18
N CYS A 421 49.22 -4.01 -6.94
CA CYS A 421 49.70 -3.84 -8.28
C CYS A 421 51.23 -3.86 -8.27
N THR A 422 51.86 -4.86 -8.87
CA THR A 422 53.21 -4.74 -9.41
C THR A 422 53.28 -5.38 -10.79
N SER A 423 53.81 -4.56 -11.70
CA SER A 423 53.95 -4.71 -13.14
C SER A 423 54.85 -5.87 -13.57
N ALA A 424 54.47 -6.55 -14.66
CA ALA A 424 55.35 -6.81 -15.80
C ALA A 424 54.51 -7.28 -17.00
N ALA A 425 54.90 -6.79 -18.17
CA ALA A 425 54.29 -6.99 -19.47
C ALA A 425 54.67 -8.33 -20.12
N GLU A 426 54.16 -8.52 -21.34
CA GLU A 426 54.29 -9.65 -22.28
C GLU A 426 53.14 -10.68 -22.12
N GLY A 427 52.27 -10.94 -23.10
CA GLY A 427 52.30 -10.74 -24.54
C GLY A 427 51.98 -12.09 -25.20
N SER A 428 50.76 -12.27 -25.69
CA SER A 428 50.43 -13.01 -26.92
C SER A 428 48.94 -13.36 -27.00
N ASP A 429 48.35 -12.89 -28.09
CA ASP A 429 47.08 -13.34 -28.64
C ASP A 429 47.17 -14.79 -29.14
N VAL A 430 46.18 -15.63 -28.84
CA VAL A 430 45.63 -16.57 -29.83
C VAL A 430 44.13 -16.73 -29.59
N ALA A 431 43.37 -16.50 -30.65
CA ALA A 431 41.93 -16.63 -30.73
C ALA A 431 41.47 -18.06 -31.10
N SER A 432 40.18 -18.29 -30.85
CA SER A 432 39.26 -19.14 -31.62
C SER A 432 39.21 -20.64 -31.32
N GLY A 433 37.99 -21.14 -31.14
CA GLY A 433 37.70 -22.57 -31.20
C GLY A 433 36.36 -22.99 -30.61
N SER A 434 35.28 -22.69 -31.31
CA SER A 434 33.92 -23.21 -31.12
C SER A 434 33.85 -24.75 -31.09
N GLY A 435 32.96 -25.29 -30.26
CA GLY A 435 32.54 -26.70 -30.33
C GLY A 435 31.40 -26.97 -29.36
N ALA A 436 30.17 -26.78 -29.83
CA ALA A 436 28.97 -27.29 -29.18
C ALA A 436 28.84 -28.76 -29.52
N GLU A 437 28.63 -29.64 -28.52
CA GLU A 437 27.85 -30.86 -28.71
C GLU A 437 27.01 -31.16 -27.45
N ASP A 438 25.75 -31.40 -27.75
CA ASP A 438 24.59 -31.74 -26.95
C ASP A 438 24.61 -33.24 -26.61
N ALA A 439 24.38 -33.60 -25.35
CA ALA A 439 23.88 -34.92 -24.98
C ALA A 439 23.50 -34.97 -23.49
N GLY A 440 22.22 -35.26 -23.21
CA GLY A 440 21.84 -35.89 -21.95
C GLY A 440 20.68 -35.26 -21.19
N SER A 441 19.55 -35.03 -21.86
CA SER A 441 18.25 -34.87 -21.20
C SER A 441 17.89 -36.16 -20.44
N ALA A 442 18.21 -36.22 -19.15
CA ALA A 442 17.63 -37.18 -18.22
C ALA A 442 16.32 -36.57 -17.70
N GLY A 443 15.21 -37.08 -18.22
CA GLY A 443 13.86 -36.70 -17.82
C GLY A 443 13.67 -36.85 -16.31
N VAL A 444 13.42 -35.72 -15.64
CA VAL A 444 12.89 -35.70 -14.28
C VAL A 444 11.43 -36.11 -14.39
N SER A 445 11.17 -37.39 -14.15
CA SER A 445 9.83 -37.95 -14.05
C SER A 445 9.04 -37.28 -12.93
N SER A 446 7.80 -36.95 -13.26
CA SER A 446 6.77 -36.27 -12.49
C SER A 446 6.34 -36.98 -11.19
N SER A 447 7.11 -36.84 -10.11
CA SER A 447 6.71 -37.29 -8.76
C SER A 447 6.55 -36.13 -7.77
N GLN A 448 5.99 -34.99 -8.20
CA GLN A 448 5.89 -33.78 -7.37
C GLN A 448 4.70 -33.76 -6.39
N ASP A 449 3.96 -34.85 -6.20
CA ASP A 449 2.73 -34.85 -5.39
C ASP A 449 2.61 -35.97 -4.33
N GLU A 450 3.63 -36.81 -4.15
CA GLU A 450 3.63 -37.76 -3.02
C GLU A 450 4.11 -37.06 -1.74
N THR A 451 3.21 -36.94 -0.77
CA THR A 451 3.55 -36.47 0.58
C THR A 451 4.30 -37.55 1.34
N GLN A 452 5.35 -37.15 2.05
CA GLN A 452 6.22 -38.04 2.82
C GLN A 452 6.05 -37.80 4.32
N PRO A 453 6.17 -38.84 5.19
CA PRO A 453 6.09 -38.67 6.64
C PRO A 453 7.20 -37.76 7.20
N PHE A 454 6.83 -36.87 8.12
CA PHE A 454 7.73 -35.89 8.73
C PHE A 454 7.63 -35.90 10.26
N VAL A 455 8.79 -35.87 10.93
CA VAL A 455 8.91 -35.71 12.38
C VAL A 455 10.11 -34.84 12.74
N LEU A 456 9.96 -33.96 13.73
CA LEU A 456 11.08 -33.18 14.25
C LEU A 456 12.11 -34.06 14.98
N PRO A 457 13.40 -33.71 14.93
CA PRO A 457 14.44 -34.36 15.73
C PRO A 457 14.17 -34.26 17.23
N LEU A 458 14.64 -35.25 17.99
CA LEU A 458 14.59 -35.22 19.45
C LEU A 458 15.38 -34.02 19.97
N GLY A 459 14.80 -33.28 20.92
CA GLY A 459 15.39 -32.06 21.49
C GLY A 459 15.05 -30.77 20.74
N VAL A 460 14.48 -30.85 19.53
CA VAL A 460 13.98 -29.67 18.81
C VAL A 460 12.57 -29.34 19.30
N MET A 461 12.43 -28.16 19.93
CA MET A 461 11.16 -27.69 20.46
C MET A 461 10.37 -26.93 19.38
N ALA A 462 9.11 -27.29 19.18
CA ALA A 462 8.15 -26.49 18.42
C ALA A 462 7.18 -25.82 19.39
N ARG A 463 6.95 -24.50 19.25
CA ARG A 463 5.94 -23.82 20.08
C ARG A 463 4.53 -24.35 19.82
N ASN A 464 4.26 -24.73 18.58
CA ASN A 464 3.05 -25.42 18.21
C ASN A 464 3.33 -26.93 18.15
N GLU A 465 2.80 -27.69 19.10
CA GLU A 465 2.91 -29.16 19.11
C GLU A 465 2.11 -29.81 17.97
N VAL A 466 1.16 -29.06 17.40
CA VAL A 466 0.29 -29.45 16.29
C VAL A 466 0.87 -28.88 14.98
N TYR A 467 1.93 -29.51 14.49
CA TYR A 467 2.43 -29.30 13.12
C TYR A 467 2.10 -30.51 12.23
N PRO A 468 1.97 -30.32 10.90
CA PRO A 468 1.70 -31.41 9.98
C PRO A 468 2.76 -32.52 10.08
N ARG A 469 2.32 -33.79 10.09
CA ARG A 469 3.21 -34.96 10.16
C ARG A 469 3.62 -35.47 8.78
N SER A 470 3.55 -34.60 7.78
CA SER A 470 3.93 -34.88 6.40
C SER A 470 4.45 -33.62 5.72
N CYS A 471 5.43 -33.77 4.83
CA CYS A 471 5.91 -32.69 3.94
C CYS A 471 5.94 -33.17 2.47
N LYS A 472 6.04 -32.22 1.53
CA LYS A 472 6.12 -32.52 0.08
C LYS A 472 7.56 -32.60 -0.44
N ILE A 473 8.46 -31.83 0.15
CA ILE A 473 9.85 -31.63 -0.26
C ILE A 473 10.72 -31.71 0.98
#